data_AF-A0A0M0J7B3-F1
#
_entry.id   AF-A0A0M0J7B3-F1
#
_cell.length_a   1.000
_cell.length_b   1.000
_cell.length_c   1.000
_cell.angle_alpha   90.00
_cell.angle_beta   90.00
_cell.angle_gamma   90.00
#
_symmetry.space_group_name_H-M   'P 1'
#
loop_
_entity.id
_entity.type
_entity.pdbx_description
1 polymer ?
#
loop_
_entity_poly.entity_id
_entity_poly.type
_entity_poly.pdbx_seq_one_letter_code
_entity_poly.pdbx_strand_id
1 'polypeptide(L)'
;MSEALADLARVTRNSSWLQLAALFERPCFVGPLALGDGAGAIERVHANTHLPQLLGAMARYEATGDDALRMAAEVFWDELSKHHLFATGGSTTGEVWLRAGLQGDAVAHQRKDNYWAHDQAETCVAHNSMRVSRRLLQWSPWPTGADASPAEATARVLRHASYLERTLYNAVLGTQRGTLPGQMLYMFPLGSGVSKAGIPDAPQGHHWSDEEHHFWCCQGSGIEAFARLADTIFWRRDGGSPPLLFVLQLLPSSLIWREAAIRVAVGGDYPGSSGAGVPLRVHLARCYPYA
;
A
#
# COMPACT_ATOMS: atom_id res chain seq x y z
N MET A 1 14.06 8.79 -5.83
CA MET A 1 15.44 8.70 -6.34
C MET A 1 16.16 7.45 -5.86
N SER A 2 16.41 7.29 -4.56
CA SER A 2 17.14 6.12 -4.03
C SER A 2 16.58 4.78 -4.52
N GLU A 3 15.25 4.58 -4.45
CA GLU A 3 14.59 3.37 -4.97
C GLU A 3 14.89 3.11 -6.46
N ALA A 4 14.65 4.11 -7.32
CA ALA A 4 14.87 3.98 -8.76
C ALA A 4 16.34 3.67 -9.12
N LEU A 5 17.29 4.22 -8.36
CA LEU A 5 18.71 3.95 -8.54
C LEU A 5 19.10 2.54 -8.06
N ALA A 6 18.49 2.04 -6.99
CA ALA A 6 18.66 0.66 -6.56
C ALA A 6 18.09 -0.34 -7.58
N ASP A 7 16.92 -0.03 -8.16
CA ASP A 7 16.36 -0.80 -9.27
C ASP A 7 17.25 -0.75 -10.51
N LEU A 8 17.77 0.42 -10.86
CA LEU A 8 18.70 0.57 -11.98
C LEU A 8 19.95 -0.28 -11.76
N ALA A 9 20.51 -0.30 -10.55
CA ALA A 9 21.63 -1.14 -10.20
C ALA A 9 21.36 -2.64 -10.44
N ARG A 10 20.15 -3.10 -10.08
CA ARG A 10 19.71 -4.49 -10.29
C ARG A 10 19.59 -4.83 -11.77
N VAL A 11 19.04 -3.92 -12.58
CA VAL A 11 18.87 -4.12 -14.03
C VAL A 11 20.23 -4.10 -14.75
N THR A 12 21.08 -3.12 -14.47
CA THR A 12 22.37 -2.95 -15.18
C THR A 12 23.50 -3.77 -14.56
N ARG A 13 23.28 -4.37 -13.39
CA ARG A 13 24.32 -5.04 -12.56
C ARG A 13 25.53 -4.15 -12.26
N ASN A 14 25.30 -2.84 -12.11
CA ASN A 14 26.36 -1.86 -11.82
C ASN A 14 26.17 -1.28 -10.42
N SER A 15 27.10 -1.61 -9.51
CA SER A 15 27.05 -1.21 -8.10
C SER A 15 27.26 0.29 -7.86
N SER A 16 27.79 1.05 -8.84
CA SER A 16 27.90 2.51 -8.72
C SER A 16 26.53 3.19 -8.54
N TRP A 17 25.47 2.61 -9.11
CA TRP A 17 24.10 3.09 -8.90
C TRP A 17 23.61 2.87 -7.46
N LEU A 18 24.03 1.80 -6.78
CA LEU A 18 23.73 1.61 -5.35
C LEU A 18 24.49 2.60 -4.47
N GLN A 19 25.74 2.93 -4.84
CA GLN A 19 26.51 3.97 -4.15
C GLN A 19 25.81 5.32 -4.29
N LEU A 20 25.34 5.67 -5.49
CA LEU A 20 24.55 6.87 -5.71
C LEU A 20 23.20 6.84 -4.97
N ALA A 21 22.52 5.70 -4.95
CA ALA A 21 21.27 5.54 -4.21
C ALA A 21 21.43 5.86 -2.72
N ALA A 22 22.54 5.46 -2.12
CA ALA A 22 22.86 5.76 -0.73
C ALA A 22 23.01 7.27 -0.46
N LEU A 23 23.50 8.05 -1.42
CA LEU A 23 23.61 9.52 -1.29
C LEU A 23 22.25 10.22 -1.26
N PHE A 24 21.19 9.58 -1.78
CA PHE A 24 19.82 10.08 -1.71
C PHE A 24 19.05 9.62 -0.47
N GLU A 25 19.66 8.81 0.39
CA GLU A 25 19.06 8.46 1.67
C GLU A 25 19.13 9.65 2.62
N ARG A 26 18.14 9.76 3.51
CA ARG A 26 18.04 10.86 4.46
C ARG A 26 18.29 10.32 5.88
N PRO A 27 19.53 10.44 6.41
CA PRO A 27 19.88 9.84 7.69
C PRO A 27 19.05 10.35 8.87
N CYS A 28 18.60 11.61 8.83
CA CYS A 28 17.77 12.16 9.91
C CYS A 28 16.35 11.56 9.98
N PHE A 29 15.91 10.85 8.93
CA PHE A 29 14.62 10.15 8.91
C PHE A 29 14.82 8.64 9.05
N VAL A 30 15.69 8.05 8.24
CA VAL A 30 15.94 6.59 8.25
C VAL A 30 16.74 6.16 9.48
N GLY A 31 17.66 6.99 9.96
CA GLY A 31 18.56 6.66 11.07
C GLY A 31 17.84 6.33 12.38
N PRO A 32 16.94 7.17 12.91
CA PRO A 32 16.18 6.85 14.12
C PRO A 32 15.40 5.54 14.00
N LEU A 33 14.73 5.33 12.86
CA LEU A 33 13.98 4.10 12.57
C LEU A 33 14.90 2.87 12.54
N ALA A 34 16.10 3.00 11.95
CA ALA A 34 17.10 1.93 11.88
C ALA A 34 17.67 1.55 13.26
N LEU A 35 17.64 2.47 14.23
CA LEU A 35 18.04 2.22 15.62
C LEU A 35 16.92 1.61 16.47
N GLY A 36 15.73 1.36 15.90
CA GLY A 36 14.58 0.87 16.65
C GLY A 36 13.77 1.95 17.37
N ASP A 37 14.10 3.23 17.17
CA ASP A 37 13.39 4.36 17.78
C ASP A 37 12.27 4.85 16.85
N GLY A 38 11.11 4.20 16.96
CA GLY A 38 9.93 4.50 16.13
C GLY A 38 8.96 5.50 16.75
N ALA A 39 8.99 5.67 18.07
CA ALA A 39 7.99 6.44 18.79
C ALA A 39 8.08 7.93 18.42
N GLY A 40 7.08 8.42 17.68
CA GLY A 40 7.07 9.80 17.21
C GLY A 40 8.00 10.07 16.03
N ALA A 41 8.72 9.07 15.50
CA ALA A 41 9.74 9.24 14.46
C ALA A 41 9.17 9.75 13.12
N ILE A 42 7.86 9.57 12.91
CA ILE A 42 7.16 10.01 11.70
C ILE A 42 6.18 11.16 11.98
N GLU A 43 6.13 11.70 13.21
CA GLU A 43 5.21 12.78 13.53
C GLU A 43 5.62 14.09 12.85
N ARG A 44 4.62 14.87 12.43
CA ARG A 44 4.76 16.25 11.93
C ARG A 44 5.62 16.40 10.67
N VAL A 45 5.92 15.30 9.99
CA VAL A 45 6.57 15.32 8.68
C VAL A 45 5.55 15.07 7.57
N HIS A 46 5.80 15.65 6.39
CA HIS A 46 4.98 15.41 5.21
C HIS A 46 5.16 13.94 4.76
N ALA A 47 4.07 13.19 4.78
CA ALA A 47 4.12 11.73 4.62
C ALA A 47 4.61 11.29 3.24
N ASN A 48 4.06 11.85 2.17
CA ASN A 48 4.41 11.46 0.81
C ASN A 48 5.83 11.91 0.39
N THR A 49 6.48 12.78 1.17
CA THR A 49 7.91 13.05 1.04
C THR A 49 8.77 11.92 1.63
N HIS A 50 8.33 11.34 2.74
CA HIS A 50 9.12 10.40 3.54
C HIS A 50 8.85 8.93 3.18
N LEU A 51 7.64 8.58 2.76
CA LEU A 51 7.31 7.23 2.25
C LEU A 51 8.23 6.79 1.10
N PRO A 52 8.50 7.60 0.05
CA PRO A 52 9.47 7.25 -0.99
C PRO A 52 10.91 7.14 -0.50
N GLN A 53 11.29 7.87 0.55
CA GLN A 53 12.61 7.73 1.17
C GLN A 53 12.74 6.37 1.85
N LEU A 54 11.69 5.95 2.58
CA LEU A 54 11.63 4.62 3.16
C LEU A 54 11.65 3.53 2.08
N LEU A 55 10.84 3.66 1.02
CA LEU A 55 10.88 2.73 -0.12
C LEU A 55 12.27 2.64 -0.75
N GLY A 56 13.02 3.74 -0.77
CA GLY A 56 14.44 3.76 -1.12
C GLY A 56 15.31 2.91 -0.19
N ALA A 57 15.17 3.09 1.13
CA ALA A 57 15.84 2.25 2.12
C ALA A 57 15.48 0.76 1.96
N MET A 58 14.20 0.44 1.72
CA MET A 58 13.74 -0.93 1.47
C MET A 58 14.37 -1.54 0.21
N ALA A 59 14.47 -0.78 -0.89
CA ALA A 59 15.10 -1.24 -2.12
C ALA A 59 16.61 -1.46 -1.94
N ARG A 60 17.26 -0.63 -1.11
CA ARG A 60 18.66 -0.83 -0.73
C ARG A 60 18.84 -2.08 0.13
N TYR A 61 17.98 -2.32 1.12
CA TYR A 61 17.99 -3.58 1.88
C TYR A 61 17.90 -4.80 0.96
N GLU A 62 16.97 -4.80 0.00
CA GLU A 62 16.81 -5.90 -0.96
C GLU A 62 18.07 -6.13 -1.82
N ALA A 63 18.86 -5.07 -2.06
CA ALA A 63 20.07 -5.15 -2.87
C ALA A 63 21.33 -5.49 -2.07
N THR A 64 21.40 -5.13 -0.78
CA THR A 64 22.63 -5.23 0.03
C THR A 64 22.53 -6.21 1.20
N GLY A 65 21.32 -6.53 1.66
CA GLY A 65 21.09 -7.29 2.90
C GLY A 65 21.37 -6.50 4.18
N ASP A 66 21.41 -5.16 4.12
CA ASP A 66 21.65 -4.31 5.29
C ASP A 66 20.44 -4.31 6.25
N ASP A 67 20.53 -5.11 7.32
CA ASP A 67 19.46 -5.29 8.29
C ASP A 67 19.05 -4.00 9.02
N ALA A 68 19.89 -2.97 9.06
CA ALA A 68 19.49 -1.67 9.62
C ALA A 68 18.37 -1.01 8.79
N LEU A 69 18.43 -1.16 7.47
CA LEU A 69 17.41 -0.65 6.55
C LEU A 69 16.12 -1.48 6.61
N ARG A 70 16.24 -2.79 6.83
CA ARG A 70 15.09 -3.65 7.14
C ARG A 70 14.41 -3.22 8.44
N MET A 71 15.20 -3.03 9.51
CA MET A 71 14.72 -2.56 10.80
C MET A 71 13.95 -1.24 10.65
N ALA A 72 14.50 -0.29 9.90
CA ALA A 72 13.84 0.98 9.65
C ALA A 72 12.44 0.82 9.04
N ALA A 73 12.27 -0.09 8.08
CA ALA A 73 10.97 -0.36 7.46
C ALA A 73 10.00 -1.09 8.39
N GLU A 74 10.48 -2.05 9.18
CA GLU A 74 9.66 -2.77 10.16
C GLU A 74 9.17 -1.84 11.27
N VAL A 75 10.05 -0.97 11.80
CA VAL A 75 9.73 0.04 12.84
C VAL A 75 8.78 1.10 12.30
N PHE A 76 9.05 1.63 11.11
CA PHE A 76 8.13 2.56 10.44
C PHE A 76 6.74 1.97 10.29
N TRP A 77 6.65 0.72 9.84
CA TRP A 77 5.37 0.06 9.61
C TRP A 77 4.59 -0.16 10.90
N ASP A 78 5.29 -0.54 11.96
CA ASP A 78 4.68 -0.71 13.27
C ASP A 78 4.08 0.61 13.78
N GLU A 79 4.84 1.71 13.68
CA GLU A 79 4.38 3.06 14.03
C GLU A 79 3.16 3.46 13.17
N LEU A 80 3.29 3.41 11.84
CA LEU A 80 2.22 3.77 10.92
C LEU A 80 0.94 2.96 11.19
N SER A 81 1.05 1.64 11.24
CA SER A 81 -0.10 0.74 11.29
C SER A 81 -0.85 0.76 12.62
N LYS A 82 -0.15 1.05 13.73
CA LYS A 82 -0.76 1.16 15.07
C LYS A 82 -1.33 2.53 15.35
N HIS A 83 -0.68 3.59 14.86
CA HIS A 83 -0.92 4.93 15.38
C HIS A 83 -1.35 5.96 14.35
N HIS A 84 -1.23 5.68 13.05
CA HIS A 84 -1.41 6.72 12.03
C HIS A 84 -2.38 6.38 10.90
N LEU A 85 -3.08 5.25 10.96
CA LEU A 85 -4.08 4.86 9.96
C LEU A 85 -5.51 5.25 10.37
N PHE A 86 -6.32 5.65 9.39
CA PHE A 86 -7.77 5.66 9.50
C PHE A 86 -8.36 4.27 9.29
N ALA A 87 -9.66 4.12 9.57
CA ALA A 87 -10.40 2.90 9.33
C ALA A 87 -10.33 2.41 7.87
N THR A 88 -10.15 3.33 6.92
CA THR A 88 -10.00 3.02 5.49
C THR A 88 -8.65 2.40 5.13
N GLY A 89 -7.65 2.46 6.02
CA GLY A 89 -6.25 2.13 5.71
C GLY A 89 -5.45 3.29 5.08
N GLY A 90 -6.11 4.40 4.76
CA GLY A 90 -5.43 5.67 4.46
C GLY A 90 -4.82 6.31 5.71
N SER A 91 -4.05 7.38 5.52
CA SER A 91 -3.35 8.10 6.60
C SER A 91 -3.26 9.59 6.28
N THR A 92 -2.81 10.39 7.25
CA THR A 92 -2.56 11.84 7.22
C THR A 92 -3.77 12.78 7.25
N THR A 93 -3.51 13.98 7.72
CA THR A 93 -4.42 15.13 7.60
C THR A 93 -3.57 16.32 7.20
N GLY A 94 -3.94 17.01 6.13
CA GLY A 94 -3.08 18.05 5.55
C GLY A 94 -1.72 17.52 5.15
N GLU A 95 -1.66 16.33 4.54
CA GLU A 95 -0.44 15.70 4.00
C GLU A 95 0.61 15.29 5.04
N VAL A 96 0.32 15.54 6.33
CA VAL A 96 1.24 15.34 7.45
C VAL A 96 0.69 14.27 8.40
N TRP A 97 1.59 13.45 8.95
CA TRP A 97 1.22 12.60 10.08
C TRP A 97 1.08 13.45 11.34
N LEU A 98 -0.13 13.43 11.91
CA LEU A 98 -0.38 14.02 13.21
C LEU A 98 0.37 13.25 14.31
N ARG A 99 0.26 13.70 15.55
CA ARG A 99 0.79 12.91 16.67
C ARG A 99 0.06 11.57 16.77
N ALA A 100 0.77 10.55 17.25
CA ALA A 100 0.23 9.20 17.42
C ALA A 100 -1.14 9.22 18.12
N GLY A 101 -2.14 8.58 17.51
CA GLY A 101 -3.49 8.44 18.08
C GLY A 101 -4.45 9.61 17.86
N LEU A 102 -4.04 10.69 17.18
CA LEU A 102 -4.90 11.87 16.94
C LEU A 102 -5.77 11.79 15.67
N GLN A 103 -5.78 10.66 14.96
CA GLN A 103 -6.53 10.46 13.72
C GLN A 103 -8.04 10.52 13.96
N GLY A 104 -8.50 10.03 15.12
CA GLY A 104 -9.89 10.18 15.55
C GLY A 104 -10.26 11.65 15.72
N ASP A 105 -9.41 12.44 16.37
CA ASP A 105 -9.64 13.87 16.60
C ASP A 105 -9.67 14.68 15.31
N ALA A 106 -8.83 14.29 14.33
CA ALA A 106 -8.79 14.88 13.00
C ALA A 106 -10.11 14.74 12.23
N VAL A 107 -10.95 13.77 12.60
CA VAL A 107 -12.26 13.53 12.00
C VAL A 107 -13.39 14.06 12.87
N ALA A 108 -13.34 13.81 14.19
CA ALA A 108 -14.46 14.04 15.10
C ALA A 108 -14.77 15.53 15.35
N HIS A 109 -13.76 16.40 15.30
CA HIS A 109 -13.91 17.81 15.67
C HIS A 109 -14.02 18.77 14.47
N GLN A 110 -14.24 18.24 13.28
CA GLN A 110 -14.28 19.03 12.05
C GLN A 110 -15.71 19.19 11.53
N ARG A 111 -16.06 20.41 11.14
CA ARG A 111 -17.36 20.73 10.51
C ARG A 111 -17.22 20.75 9.00
N LYS A 112 -18.29 20.43 8.26
CA LYS A 112 -18.29 20.33 6.79
C LYS A 112 -17.92 21.61 6.03
N ASP A 113 -17.98 22.77 6.68
CA ASP A 113 -17.58 24.08 6.14
C ASP A 113 -16.09 24.39 6.43
N ASN A 114 -15.40 23.55 7.20
CA ASN A 114 -13.98 23.65 7.42
C ASN A 114 -13.20 22.86 6.36
N TYR A 115 -12.23 23.51 5.72
CA TYR A 115 -11.30 22.87 4.78
C TYR A 115 -10.68 21.59 5.36
N TRP A 116 -10.24 21.63 6.63
CA TRP A 116 -9.60 20.49 7.29
C TRP A 116 -10.52 19.28 7.48
N ALA A 117 -11.84 19.45 7.35
CA ALA A 117 -12.79 18.35 7.37
C ALA A 117 -12.75 17.49 6.09
N HIS A 118 -12.20 18.03 5.00
CA HIS A 118 -12.10 17.37 3.70
C HIS A 118 -10.68 16.84 3.40
N ASP A 119 -9.71 17.13 4.26
CA ASP A 119 -8.29 17.06 3.93
C ASP A 119 -7.59 15.88 4.63
N GLN A 120 -8.18 14.68 4.52
CA GLN A 120 -7.66 13.45 5.12
C GLN A 120 -7.36 12.38 4.07
N ALA A 121 -6.56 11.38 4.47
CA ALA A 121 -6.34 10.17 3.69
C ALA A 121 -5.87 10.45 2.25
N GLU A 122 -4.70 11.08 2.13
CA GLU A 122 -4.07 11.40 0.84
C GLU A 122 -3.85 10.12 -0.01
N THR A 123 -4.22 10.18 -1.30
CA THR A 123 -4.16 9.04 -2.22
C THR A 123 -2.72 8.54 -2.44
N CYS A 124 -1.74 9.45 -2.59
CA CYS A 124 -0.34 9.06 -2.72
C CYS A 124 0.17 8.33 -1.47
N VAL A 125 -0.25 8.75 -0.28
CA VAL A 125 0.13 8.13 0.99
C VAL A 125 -0.45 6.73 1.09
N ALA A 126 -1.72 6.53 0.71
CA ALA A 126 -2.31 5.19 0.65
C ALA A 126 -1.56 4.29 -0.35
N HIS A 127 -1.29 4.78 -1.56
CA HIS A 127 -0.55 4.05 -2.58
C HIS A 127 0.86 3.62 -2.10
N ASN A 128 1.66 4.56 -1.60
CA ASN A 128 3.02 4.26 -1.16
C ASN A 128 3.05 3.40 0.12
N SER A 129 2.07 3.55 1.03
CA SER A 129 1.94 2.67 2.19
C SER A 129 1.57 1.23 1.79
N MET A 130 0.75 1.04 0.75
CA MET A 130 0.52 -0.28 0.15
C MET A 130 1.80 -0.88 -0.44
N ARG A 131 2.65 -0.08 -1.09
CA ARG A 131 3.96 -0.54 -1.58
C ARG A 131 4.87 -1.00 -0.45
N VAL A 132 4.91 -0.25 0.66
CA VAL A 132 5.66 -0.64 1.88
C VAL A 132 5.13 -1.96 2.43
N SER A 133 3.81 -2.08 2.65
CA SER A 133 3.20 -3.30 3.18
C SER A 133 3.44 -4.52 2.29
N ARG A 134 3.42 -4.35 0.96
CA ARG A 134 3.69 -5.43 0.01
C ARG A 134 5.15 -5.91 0.03
N ARG A 135 6.11 -5.01 0.19
CA ARG A 135 7.53 -5.39 0.37
C ARG A 135 7.74 -6.10 1.71
N LEU A 136 7.11 -5.64 2.80
CA LEU A 136 7.16 -6.34 4.09
C LEU A 136 6.48 -7.71 4.04
N LEU A 137 5.39 -7.86 3.28
CA LEU A 137 4.77 -9.15 2.99
C LEU A 137 5.74 -10.11 2.27
N GLN A 138 6.58 -9.60 1.36
CA GLN A 138 7.62 -10.38 0.70
C GLN A 138 8.68 -10.89 1.68
N TRP A 139 9.04 -10.08 2.68
CA TRP A 139 10.04 -10.40 3.72
C TRP A 139 9.46 -11.21 4.89
N SER A 140 8.13 -11.28 4.99
CA SER A 140 7.45 -11.97 6.09
C SER A 140 7.81 -13.45 6.13
N PRO A 141 7.88 -14.07 7.32
CA PRO A 141 7.96 -15.52 7.43
C PRO A 141 6.61 -16.09 6.95
N TRP A 142 6.67 -16.94 5.92
CA TRP A 142 5.48 -17.59 5.38
C TRP A 142 5.24 -18.92 6.10
N PRO A 143 3.97 -19.36 6.24
CA PRO A 143 3.64 -20.65 6.86
C PRO A 143 3.93 -21.82 5.90
N THR A 144 5.20 -21.98 5.52
CA THR A 144 5.68 -22.97 4.54
C THR A 144 6.37 -24.18 5.20
N GLY A 145 6.41 -24.23 6.54
CA GLY A 145 6.82 -25.39 7.33
C GLY A 145 8.28 -25.45 7.78
N ALA A 146 9.09 -24.40 7.57
CA ALA A 146 10.53 -24.46 7.86
C ALA A 146 10.94 -23.99 9.27
N ASP A 147 10.62 -22.76 9.72
CA ASP A 147 11.36 -22.19 10.87
C ASP A 147 10.54 -21.29 11.82
N ALA A 148 9.23 -21.16 11.62
CA ALA A 148 8.35 -20.34 12.48
C ALA A 148 7.10 -21.11 12.88
N SER A 149 6.54 -20.82 14.06
CA SER A 149 5.22 -21.31 14.43
C SER A 149 4.23 -20.98 13.30
N PRO A 150 3.51 -21.97 12.73
CA PRO A 150 2.58 -21.71 11.63
C PRO A 150 1.57 -20.60 11.93
N ALA A 151 1.18 -20.46 13.20
CA ALA A 151 0.28 -19.41 13.66
C ALA A 151 0.91 -18.01 13.59
N GLU A 152 2.16 -17.86 14.02
CA GLU A 152 2.87 -16.57 14.01
C GLU A 152 3.20 -16.11 12.59
N ALA A 153 3.65 -17.03 11.75
CA ALA A 153 3.88 -16.78 10.32
C ALA A 153 2.58 -16.34 9.62
N THR A 154 1.48 -17.07 9.87
CA THR A 154 0.16 -16.71 9.36
C THR A 154 -0.28 -15.33 9.84
N ALA A 155 -0.11 -15.02 11.13
CA ALA A 155 -0.48 -13.72 11.68
C ALA A 155 0.31 -12.56 11.04
N ARG A 156 1.61 -12.75 10.77
CA ARG A 156 2.43 -11.75 10.08
C ARG A 156 1.98 -11.54 8.63
N VAL A 157 1.76 -12.61 7.88
CA VAL A 157 1.23 -12.53 6.51
C VAL A 157 -0.13 -11.83 6.49
N LEU A 158 -1.05 -12.22 7.37
CA LEU A 158 -2.39 -11.63 7.45
C LEU A 158 -2.35 -10.15 7.86
N ARG A 159 -1.44 -9.72 8.73
CA ARG A 159 -1.28 -8.30 9.07
C ARG A 159 -1.08 -7.43 7.83
N HIS A 160 -0.24 -7.87 6.90
CA HIS A 160 0.01 -7.13 5.66
C HIS A 160 -1.11 -7.33 4.63
N ALA A 161 -1.57 -8.57 4.42
CA ALA A 161 -2.63 -8.87 3.46
C ALA A 161 -3.95 -8.17 3.79
N SER A 162 -4.36 -8.17 5.07
CA SER A 162 -5.57 -7.46 5.53
C SER A 162 -5.43 -5.94 5.40
N TYR A 163 -4.25 -5.37 5.61
CA TYR A 163 -4.02 -3.95 5.32
C TYR A 163 -4.19 -3.65 3.82
N LEU A 164 -3.62 -4.47 2.95
CA LEU A 164 -3.69 -4.29 1.50
C LEU A 164 -5.12 -4.41 0.99
N GLU A 165 -5.89 -5.39 1.48
CA GLU A 165 -7.33 -5.52 1.19
C GLU A 165 -8.11 -4.30 1.67
N ARG A 166 -7.96 -3.93 2.95
CA ARG A 166 -8.67 -2.79 3.54
C ARG A 166 -8.41 -1.50 2.77
N THR A 167 -7.15 -1.22 2.46
CA THR A 167 -6.74 0.01 1.75
C THR A 167 -7.20 0.00 0.32
N LEU A 168 -7.16 -1.15 -0.37
CA LEU A 168 -7.67 -1.28 -1.72
C LEU A 168 -9.14 -0.88 -1.81
N TYR A 169 -10.01 -1.49 -1.00
CA TYR A 169 -11.45 -1.24 -1.05
C TYR A 169 -11.83 0.15 -0.55
N ASN A 170 -11.17 0.62 0.51
CA ASN A 170 -11.64 1.80 1.24
C ASN A 170 -10.84 3.08 0.98
N ALA A 171 -9.66 2.99 0.35
CA ALA A 171 -8.80 4.14 0.06
C ALA A 171 -8.28 4.20 -1.39
N VAL A 172 -8.47 3.15 -2.22
CA VAL A 172 -8.11 3.17 -3.65
C VAL A 172 -9.34 3.17 -4.54
N LEU A 173 -10.21 2.16 -4.46
CA LEU A 173 -11.34 2.04 -5.40
C LEU A 173 -12.29 3.25 -5.37
N GLY A 174 -12.43 3.90 -4.22
CA GLY A 174 -13.24 5.10 -4.07
C GLY A 174 -12.58 6.40 -4.50
N THR A 175 -11.35 6.40 -5.03
CA THR A 175 -10.64 7.62 -5.46
C THR A 175 -10.84 7.95 -6.93
N GLN A 176 -11.50 7.09 -7.72
CA GLN A 176 -11.91 7.41 -9.09
C GLN A 176 -13.41 7.65 -9.17
N ARG A 177 -13.81 8.70 -9.89
CA ARG A 177 -15.23 9.06 -10.04
C ARG A 177 -15.88 8.30 -11.19
N GLY A 178 -16.93 7.55 -10.88
CA GLY A 178 -17.76 6.90 -11.88
C GLY A 178 -17.00 5.84 -12.70
N THR A 179 -17.42 5.65 -13.94
CA THR A 179 -16.85 4.64 -14.85
C THR A 179 -15.92 5.22 -15.91
N LEU A 180 -15.83 6.55 -16.00
CA LEU A 180 -14.98 7.24 -16.96
C LEU A 180 -13.56 7.45 -16.37
N PRO A 181 -12.51 7.32 -17.18
CA PRO A 181 -11.15 7.61 -16.73
C PRO A 181 -10.96 9.11 -16.44
N GLY A 182 -10.02 9.44 -15.57
CA GLY A 182 -9.44 10.80 -15.47
C GLY A 182 -9.89 11.68 -14.31
N GLN A 183 -11.03 11.39 -13.66
CA GLN A 183 -11.46 12.14 -12.47
C GLN A 183 -11.07 11.39 -11.20
N MET A 184 -10.07 11.89 -10.48
CA MET A 184 -9.49 11.26 -9.30
C MET A 184 -9.49 12.19 -8.07
N LEU A 185 -9.36 11.63 -6.88
CA LEU A 185 -9.19 12.39 -5.64
C LEU A 185 -7.73 12.62 -5.30
N TYR A 186 -7.45 13.81 -4.74
CA TYR A 186 -6.26 14.02 -3.95
C TYR A 186 -6.43 13.43 -2.56
N MET A 187 -7.34 14.02 -1.79
CA MET A 187 -7.72 13.59 -0.44
C MET A 187 -9.00 12.76 -0.48
N PHE A 188 -9.05 11.74 0.37
CA PHE A 188 -10.26 10.97 0.61
C PHE A 188 -10.93 11.50 1.88
N PRO A 189 -11.91 12.41 1.77
CA PRO A 189 -12.45 13.11 2.94
C PRO A 189 -13.21 12.15 3.86
N LEU A 190 -12.94 12.24 5.16
CA LEU A 190 -13.51 11.39 6.21
C LEU A 190 -14.34 12.16 7.25
N GLY A 191 -14.34 13.49 7.19
CA GLY A 191 -15.12 14.34 8.11
C GLY A 191 -16.64 14.04 8.08
N SER A 192 -17.34 14.40 9.15
CA SER A 192 -18.79 14.19 9.21
C SER A 192 -19.53 15.16 8.27
N GLY A 193 -20.39 14.61 7.40
CA GLY A 193 -21.23 15.39 6.48
C GLY A 193 -20.47 16.07 5.32
N VAL A 194 -19.21 15.69 5.09
CA VAL A 194 -18.38 16.19 3.99
C VAL A 194 -18.68 15.45 2.69
N SER A 195 -18.23 16.02 1.57
CA SER A 195 -18.39 15.44 0.24
C SER A 195 -17.04 15.36 -0.48
N LYS A 196 -16.89 14.33 -1.31
CA LYS A 196 -15.81 14.21 -2.31
C LYS A 196 -15.88 15.29 -3.40
N ALA A 197 -17.02 15.97 -3.53
CA ALA A 197 -17.17 17.15 -4.38
C ALA A 197 -16.56 18.42 -3.76
N GLY A 198 -15.97 18.34 -2.57
CA GLY A 198 -15.39 19.48 -1.86
C GLY A 198 -16.43 20.31 -1.12
N ILE A 199 -16.05 21.55 -0.79
CA ILE A 199 -16.90 22.55 -0.16
C ILE A 199 -17.49 23.43 -1.28
N PRO A 200 -18.82 23.64 -1.34
CA PRO A 200 -19.42 24.57 -2.29
C PRO A 200 -18.77 25.95 -2.21
N ASP A 201 -18.47 26.55 -3.37
CA ASP A 201 -17.90 27.90 -3.49
C ASP A 201 -16.50 28.10 -2.87
N ALA A 202 -15.77 27.01 -2.58
CA ALA A 202 -14.38 27.04 -2.11
C ALA A 202 -13.41 26.50 -3.17
N PRO A 203 -12.86 27.37 -4.05
CA PRO A 203 -12.02 26.95 -5.18
C PRO A 203 -10.65 26.37 -4.79
N GLN A 204 -10.28 26.45 -3.51
CA GLN A 204 -8.98 26.01 -3.00
C GLN A 204 -9.03 24.62 -2.37
N GLY A 205 -10.23 24.00 -2.32
CA GLY A 205 -10.46 22.70 -1.67
C GLY A 205 -10.08 21.50 -2.55
N HIS A 206 -9.65 20.41 -1.93
CA HIS A 206 -9.53 19.13 -2.62
C HIS A 206 -10.92 18.54 -2.92
N HIS A 207 -11.14 18.20 -4.18
CA HIS A 207 -12.34 17.56 -4.70
C HIS A 207 -11.99 16.63 -5.87
N TRP A 208 -12.99 16.10 -6.55
CA TRP A 208 -12.78 15.41 -7.83
C TRP A 208 -11.95 16.28 -8.78
N SER A 209 -10.85 15.73 -9.30
CA SER A 209 -10.05 16.39 -10.32
C SER A 209 -10.80 16.47 -11.64
N ASP A 210 -10.35 17.36 -12.51
CA ASP A 210 -10.69 17.37 -13.93
C ASP A 210 -9.41 17.36 -14.78
N GLU A 211 -9.56 16.96 -16.04
CA GLU A 211 -8.45 16.70 -16.96
C GLU A 211 -7.71 17.97 -17.44
N GLU A 212 -8.32 19.15 -17.31
CA GLU A 212 -7.79 20.40 -17.86
C GLU A 212 -7.16 21.30 -16.79
N HIS A 213 -7.58 21.17 -15.52
CA HIS A 213 -7.21 22.13 -14.47
C HIS A 213 -6.45 21.52 -13.29
N HIS A 214 -6.40 20.19 -13.15
CA HIS A 214 -5.85 19.55 -11.96
C HIS A 214 -4.68 18.60 -12.27
N PHE A 215 -3.48 19.03 -11.88
CA PHE A 215 -2.21 18.32 -12.13
C PHE A 215 -1.50 17.94 -10.84
N TRP A 216 -2.22 17.29 -9.92
CA TRP A 216 -1.66 16.94 -8.63
C TRP A 216 -0.85 15.63 -8.66
N CYS A 217 -0.06 15.41 -7.61
CA CYS A 217 0.71 14.16 -7.44
C CYS A 217 -0.19 12.92 -7.40
N CYS A 218 -1.39 13.03 -6.81
CA CYS A 218 -2.33 11.94 -6.63
C CYS A 218 -2.91 11.39 -7.93
N GLN A 219 -2.91 12.16 -9.03
CA GLN A 219 -3.31 11.68 -10.35
C GLN A 219 -2.34 10.57 -10.80
N GLY A 220 -1.03 10.80 -10.66
CA GLY A 220 -0.01 9.82 -11.00
C GLY A 220 -0.13 8.55 -10.15
N SER A 221 -0.14 8.70 -8.83
CA SER A 221 -0.26 7.55 -7.91
C SER A 221 -1.61 6.84 -8.02
N GLY A 222 -2.69 7.56 -8.32
CA GLY A 222 -4.01 7.00 -8.58
C GLY A 222 -4.01 6.10 -9.81
N ILE A 223 -3.48 6.59 -10.94
CA ILE A 223 -3.31 5.79 -12.16
C ILE A 223 -2.49 4.53 -11.87
N GLU A 224 -1.37 4.66 -11.16
CA GLU A 224 -0.55 3.50 -10.79
C GLU A 224 -1.29 2.52 -9.86
N ALA A 225 -2.09 3.01 -8.92
CA ALA A 225 -2.87 2.16 -8.02
C ALA A 225 -3.91 1.33 -8.79
N PHE A 226 -4.61 1.93 -9.75
CA PHE A 226 -5.59 1.23 -10.60
C PHE A 226 -4.93 0.29 -11.62
N ALA A 227 -3.70 0.57 -12.06
CA ALA A 227 -2.93 -0.37 -12.88
C ALA A 227 -2.48 -1.63 -12.10
N ARG A 228 -2.48 -1.56 -10.76
CA ARG A 228 -1.92 -2.55 -9.84
C ARG A 228 -2.96 -3.31 -9.01
N LEU A 229 -4.24 -3.27 -9.41
CA LEU A 229 -5.33 -3.94 -8.67
C LEU A 229 -5.09 -5.45 -8.49
N ALA A 230 -4.33 -6.08 -9.38
CA ALA A 230 -4.04 -7.52 -9.34
C ALA A 230 -2.75 -7.90 -8.59
N ASP A 231 -1.92 -6.93 -8.15
CA ASP A 231 -0.56 -7.14 -7.64
C ASP A 231 -0.47 -8.03 -6.38
N THR A 232 -1.57 -8.24 -5.66
CA THR A 232 -1.57 -8.99 -4.40
C THR A 232 -2.67 -10.04 -4.32
N ILE A 233 -3.25 -10.44 -5.45
CA ILE A 233 -4.26 -11.50 -5.46
C ILE A 233 -3.60 -12.87 -5.22
N PHE A 234 -2.61 -13.19 -6.05
CA PHE A 234 -1.91 -14.47 -6.03
C PHE A 234 -0.47 -14.26 -5.57
N TRP A 235 -0.03 -15.03 -4.59
CA TRP A 235 1.31 -14.90 -4.02
C TRP A 235 2.04 -16.24 -4.04
N ARG A 236 3.08 -16.33 -4.86
CA ARG A 236 3.90 -17.55 -4.97
C ARG A 236 5.03 -17.51 -3.94
N ARG A 237 5.29 -18.65 -3.31
CA ARG A 237 6.48 -18.86 -2.46
C ARG A 237 7.26 -20.08 -2.95
N ASP A 238 8.54 -19.85 -3.19
CA ASP A 238 9.51 -20.92 -3.40
C ASP A 238 9.91 -21.51 -2.04
N GLY A 239 10.25 -22.80 -1.99
CA GLY A 239 10.62 -23.51 -0.75
C GLY A 239 9.85 -24.81 -0.48
N GLY A 240 8.81 -25.10 -1.26
CA GLY A 240 8.20 -26.43 -1.36
C GLY A 240 8.51 -27.10 -2.69
N SER A 241 8.39 -28.43 -2.76
CA SER A 241 8.32 -29.17 -4.02
C SER A 241 6.98 -29.94 -4.05
N PRO A 242 5.94 -29.43 -4.75
CA PRO A 242 5.93 -28.24 -5.60
C PRO A 242 5.94 -26.90 -4.82
N PRO A 243 6.24 -25.76 -5.47
CA PRO A 243 6.14 -24.43 -4.84
C PRO A 243 4.71 -24.18 -4.33
N LEU A 244 4.57 -23.24 -3.40
CA LEU A 244 3.27 -22.93 -2.80
C LEU A 244 2.67 -21.68 -3.45
N LEU A 245 1.36 -21.70 -3.67
CA LEU A 245 0.58 -20.55 -4.13
C LEU A 245 -0.47 -20.18 -3.09
N PHE A 246 -0.43 -18.94 -2.65
CA PHE A 246 -1.40 -18.36 -1.73
C PHE A 246 -2.36 -17.46 -2.52
N VAL A 247 -3.65 -17.52 -2.18
CA VAL A 247 -4.66 -16.58 -2.67
C VAL A 247 -4.96 -15.62 -1.52
N LEU A 248 -4.50 -14.38 -1.63
CA LEU A 248 -4.58 -13.40 -0.54
C LEU A 248 -5.77 -12.45 -0.65
N GLN A 249 -6.30 -12.27 -1.86
CA GLN A 249 -7.47 -11.44 -2.10
C GLN A 249 -8.53 -12.19 -2.90
N LEU A 250 -9.78 -11.90 -2.57
CA LEU A 250 -10.96 -12.58 -3.13
C LEU A 250 -11.57 -11.79 -4.29
N LEU A 251 -10.70 -11.24 -5.15
CA LEU A 251 -11.08 -10.51 -6.34
C LEU A 251 -11.30 -11.45 -7.53
N PRO A 252 -12.38 -11.28 -8.31
CA PRO A 252 -12.59 -12.04 -9.54
C PRO A 252 -11.39 -11.93 -10.48
N SER A 253 -10.70 -13.05 -10.70
CA SER A 253 -9.41 -13.06 -11.37
C SER A 253 -9.01 -14.47 -11.80
N SER A 254 -8.03 -14.57 -12.70
CA SER A 254 -7.42 -15.87 -13.01
C SER A 254 -5.91 -15.78 -13.22
N LEU A 255 -5.20 -16.76 -12.69
CA LEU A 255 -3.76 -16.96 -12.87
C LEU A 255 -3.52 -18.21 -13.74
N ILE A 256 -2.69 -18.06 -14.77
CA ILE A 256 -2.12 -19.20 -15.49
C ILE A 256 -0.75 -19.49 -14.87
N TRP A 257 -0.68 -20.53 -14.04
CA TRP A 257 0.56 -20.95 -13.38
C TRP A 257 1.24 -22.04 -14.21
N ARG A 258 2.12 -21.60 -15.12
CA ARG A 258 2.72 -22.44 -16.15
C ARG A 258 3.59 -23.55 -15.56
N GLU A 259 4.36 -23.25 -14.52
CA GLU A 259 5.28 -24.18 -13.86
C GLU A 259 4.57 -25.35 -13.19
N ALA A 260 3.35 -25.13 -12.69
CA ALA A 260 2.51 -26.18 -12.12
C ALA A 260 1.51 -26.77 -13.14
N ALA A 261 1.49 -26.28 -14.38
CA ALA A 261 0.53 -26.64 -15.40
C ALA A 261 -0.94 -26.52 -14.93
N ILE A 262 -1.25 -25.46 -14.16
CA ILE A 262 -2.61 -25.20 -13.67
C ILE A 262 -3.09 -23.78 -13.95
N ARG A 263 -4.39 -23.62 -14.17
CA ARG A 263 -5.11 -22.36 -14.07
C ARG A 263 -5.83 -22.31 -12.73
N VAL A 264 -5.65 -21.20 -12.01
CA VAL A 264 -6.41 -20.86 -10.81
C VAL A 264 -7.38 -19.75 -11.19
N ALA A 265 -8.66 -19.92 -10.89
CA ALA A 265 -9.66 -18.87 -11.09
C ALA A 265 -10.39 -18.61 -9.78
N VAL A 266 -10.38 -17.34 -9.35
CA VAL A 266 -11.16 -16.83 -8.22
C VAL A 266 -12.42 -16.21 -8.80
N GLY A 267 -13.59 -16.65 -8.36
CA GLY A 267 -14.88 -16.12 -8.77
C GLY A 267 -15.76 -15.80 -7.56
N GLY A 268 -16.66 -14.85 -7.73
CA GLY A 268 -17.57 -14.36 -6.70
C GLY A 268 -17.89 -12.89 -6.90
N ASP A 269 -18.72 -12.35 -6.02
CA ASP A 269 -19.02 -10.91 -5.95
C ASP A 269 -18.68 -10.41 -4.54
N TYR A 270 -17.45 -10.67 -4.10
CA TYR A 270 -16.93 -10.09 -2.87
C TYR A 270 -16.43 -8.67 -3.15
N PRO A 271 -16.75 -7.67 -2.32
CA PRO A 271 -17.49 -7.73 -1.05
C PRO A 271 -19.02 -7.57 -1.19
N GLY A 272 -19.56 -7.41 -2.41
CA GLY A 272 -20.97 -7.14 -2.70
C GLY A 272 -21.95 -8.15 -2.09
N SER A 273 -22.03 -9.36 -2.63
CA SER A 273 -22.86 -10.44 -2.09
C SER A 273 -22.07 -11.28 -1.08
N SER A 274 -21.81 -10.75 0.12
CA SER A 274 -21.21 -11.49 1.24
C SER A 274 -22.22 -12.27 2.10
N GLY A 275 -23.47 -12.40 1.63
CA GLY A 275 -24.51 -13.21 2.27
C GLY A 275 -24.31 -14.72 2.08
N ALA A 276 -24.81 -15.52 3.03
CA ALA A 276 -24.81 -16.98 2.94
C ALA A 276 -25.39 -17.46 1.60
N GLY A 277 -24.57 -18.11 0.77
CA GLY A 277 -25.02 -18.77 -0.46
C GLY A 277 -24.41 -18.27 -1.78
N VAL A 278 -23.61 -17.20 -1.81
CA VAL A 278 -22.80 -16.89 -3.00
C VAL A 278 -21.42 -17.53 -2.83
N PRO A 279 -21.12 -18.64 -3.55
CA PRO A 279 -19.87 -19.33 -3.33
C PRO A 279 -18.72 -18.49 -3.88
N LEU A 280 -17.84 -18.04 -3.00
CA LEU A 280 -16.45 -17.81 -3.34
C LEU A 280 -15.90 -19.12 -3.91
N ARG A 281 -15.49 -19.09 -5.18
CA ARG A 281 -15.05 -20.29 -5.89
C ARG A 281 -13.59 -20.11 -6.28
N VAL A 282 -12.76 -21.04 -5.82
CA VAL A 282 -11.41 -21.25 -6.34
C VAL A 282 -11.47 -22.48 -7.24
N HIS A 283 -11.42 -22.26 -8.55
CA HIS A 283 -11.40 -23.33 -9.54
C HIS A 283 -9.96 -23.61 -9.96
N LEU A 284 -9.58 -24.89 -9.95
CA LEU A 284 -8.31 -25.39 -10.44
C LEU A 284 -8.57 -26.23 -11.69
N ALA A 285 -7.90 -25.89 -12.80
CA ALA A 285 -7.94 -26.66 -14.03
C ALA A 285 -6.53 -26.93 -14.52
N ARG A 286 -6.27 -28.11 -15.10
CA ARG A 286 -4.98 -28.37 -15.77
C ARG A 286 -4.87 -27.52 -17.04
N CYS A 287 -3.72 -26.91 -17.25
CA CYS A 287 -3.35 -26.26 -18.51
C CYS A 287 -2.42 -27.19 -19.28
N TYR A 288 -2.84 -27.66 -20.45
CA TYR A 288 -1.94 -28.33 -21.38
C TYR A 288 -1.16 -27.27 -22.17
N PRO A 289 0.17 -27.41 -22.34
CA PRO A 289 1.02 -26.37 -22.93
C PRO A 289 0.84 -26.15 -24.45
N TYR A 290 -0.26 -26.59 -25.04
CA TYR A 290 -0.58 -26.34 -26.45
C TYR A 290 -2.08 -26.06 -26.62
N ALA A 291 -2.43 -24.77 -26.57
CA ALA A 291 -3.58 -24.16 -27.21
C ALA A 291 -3.21 -22.70 -27.52
#